data_AF-A0AAD9JXX7-F1
#
_entry.id   AF-A0AAD9JXX7-F1
#
_cell.length_a   1.000
_cell.length_b   1.000
_cell.length_c   1.000
_cell.angle_alpha   90.00
_cell.angle_beta   90.00
_cell.angle_gamma   90.00
#
_symmetry.space_group_name_H-M   'P 1'
#
loop_
_entity.id
_entity.type
_entity.pdbx_description
1 polymer ?
#
loop_
_entity_poly.entity_id
_entity_poly.type
_entity_poly.pdbx_seq_one_letter_code
_entity_poly.pdbx_strand_id
1 'polypeptide(L)'
;MTTGLMKSSLTSNKLYRKCVSKPKTHPAHIRYVKYRNIYNKLKQIAKTTYYANQLNTFKNDSKTTWNLLKNMIGKNNDKSGIPLPFQT
;
A
#
# COMPACT_ATOMS: atom_id res chain seq x y z
N MET A 1 -5.31 3.22 7.02
CA MET A 1 -6.04 2.48 5.95
C MET A 1 -7.52 2.66 6.22
N THR A 2 -8.33 3.07 5.24
CA THR A 2 -9.77 3.32 5.51
C THR A 2 -10.54 2.00 5.63
N THR A 3 -11.63 2.00 6.40
CA THR A 3 -12.52 0.84 6.56
C THR A 3 -13.05 0.34 5.20
N GLY A 4 -13.33 1.26 4.27
CA GLY A 4 -13.74 0.96 2.90
C GLY A 4 -12.67 0.23 2.07
N LEU A 5 -11.40 0.64 2.18
CA LEU A 5 -10.29 -0.06 1.52
C LEU A 5 -10.03 -1.44 2.11
N MET A 6 -10.25 -1.61 3.41
CA MET A 6 -10.12 -2.91 4.08
C MET A 6 -11.20 -3.88 3.59
N LYS A 7 -12.48 -3.46 3.56
CA LYS A 7 -13.57 -4.26 2.97
C LYS A 7 -13.30 -4.59 1.49
N SER A 8 -12.78 -3.62 0.75
CA SER A 8 -12.44 -3.82 -0.66
C SER A 8 -11.31 -4.84 -0.85
N SER A 9 -10.30 -4.83 0.04
CA SER A 9 -9.23 -5.83 0.05
C SER A 9 -9.76 -7.25 0.25
N LEU A 10 -10.63 -7.44 1.25
CA LEU A 10 -11.26 -8.73 1.52
C LEU A 10 -12.09 -9.22 0.32
N THR A 11 -12.81 -8.29 -0.32
CA THR A 11 -13.60 -8.59 -1.52
C THR A 11 -12.71 -8.99 -2.70
N SER A 12 -11.60 -8.29 -2.91
CA SER A 12 -10.60 -8.64 -3.94
C SER A 12 -10.05 -10.06 -3.72
N ASN A 13 -9.70 -10.39 -2.47
CA ASN A 13 -9.24 -11.74 -2.09
C ASN A 13 -10.31 -12.81 -2.31
N LYS A 14 -11.57 -12.53 -1.96
CA LYS A 14 -12.70 -13.43 -2.21
C LYS A 14 -12.89 -13.70 -3.71
N LEU A 15 -12.78 -12.67 -4.54
CA LEU A 15 -12.89 -12.82 -6.00
C LEU A 15 -11.70 -13.59 -6.59
N TYR A 16 -10.48 -13.32 -6.10
CA TYR A 16 -9.28 -14.06 -6.50
C TYR A 16 -9.42 -15.57 -6.25
N ARG A 17 -9.84 -15.95 -5.03
CA ARG A 17 -10.07 -17.36 -4.67
C ARG A 17 -11.10 -18.04 -5.59
N LYS A 18 -12.10 -17.30 -6.08
CA LYS A 18 -13.12 -17.83 -7.00
C LYS A 18 -12.63 -17.98 -8.45
N CYS A 19 -11.59 -17.27 -8.85
CA CYS A 19 -11.09 -17.31 -10.22
C CYS A 19 -9.75 -18.02 -10.40
N VAL A 20 -9.01 -18.34 -9.33
CA VAL A 20 -7.67 -18.93 -9.40
C VAL A 20 -7.63 -20.27 -10.15
N SER A 21 -8.69 -21.08 -10.02
CA SER A 21 -8.82 -22.38 -10.70
C SER A 21 -9.49 -22.29 -12.08
N LYS A 22 -9.80 -21.08 -12.57
CA LYS A 22 -10.58 -20.87 -13.79
C LYS A 22 -9.71 -20.30 -14.91
N PRO A 23 -9.98 -20.63 -16.18
CA PRO A 23 -9.26 -20.05 -17.30
C PRO A 23 -9.47 -18.54 -17.37
N LYS A 24 -8.52 -17.80 -17.95
CA LYS A 24 -8.56 -16.32 -18.03
C LYS A 24 -9.77 -15.78 -18.80
N THR A 25 -10.32 -16.56 -19.71
CA THR A 25 -11.53 -16.26 -20.49
C THR A 25 -12.81 -16.35 -19.65
N HIS A 26 -12.77 -17.03 -18.51
CA HIS A 26 -13.95 -17.24 -17.69
C HIS A 26 -14.43 -15.89 -17.08
N PRO A 27 -15.75 -15.60 -17.08
CA PRO A 27 -16.30 -14.33 -16.57
C PRO A 27 -15.86 -13.95 -15.15
N ALA A 28 -15.66 -14.92 -14.27
CA ALA A 28 -15.12 -14.70 -12.93
C ALA A 28 -13.70 -14.08 -12.92
N HIS A 29 -12.82 -14.46 -13.84
CA HIS A 29 -11.49 -13.87 -13.96
C HIS A 29 -11.59 -12.41 -14.43
N ILE A 30 -12.40 -12.16 -15.47
CA ILE A 30 -12.65 -10.80 -15.99
C ILE A 30 -13.20 -9.88 -14.88
N ARG A 31 -14.17 -10.37 -14.09
CA ARG A 31 -14.72 -9.63 -12.94
C ARG A 31 -13.66 -9.35 -11.87
N TYR A 32 -12.83 -10.33 -11.55
CA TYR A 32 -11.72 -10.16 -10.60
C TYR A 32 -10.74 -9.09 -11.08
N VAL A 33 -10.29 -9.15 -12.34
CA VAL A 33 -9.33 -8.20 -12.91
C VAL A 33 -9.90 -6.78 -12.88
N LYS A 34 -11.16 -6.59 -13.32
CA LYS A 34 -11.83 -5.29 -13.26
C LYS A 34 -11.88 -4.74 -11.84
N TYR A 35 -12.25 -5.57 -10.87
CA TYR A 35 -12.30 -5.19 -9.46
C TYR A 35 -10.91 -4.84 -8.90
N ARG A 36 -9.91 -5.69 -9.14
CA ARG A 36 -8.51 -5.48 -8.73
C ARG A 36 -7.98 -4.15 -9.24
N ASN A 37 -8.24 -3.80 -10.50
CA ASN A 37 -7.74 -2.57 -11.11
C ASN A 37 -8.34 -1.33 -10.42
N ILE A 38 -9.65 -1.33 -10.16
CA ILE A 38 -10.32 -0.24 -9.44
C ILE A 38 -9.78 -0.15 -7.99
N TYR A 39 -9.69 -1.29 -7.31
CA TYR A 39 -9.15 -1.35 -5.95
C TYR A 39 -7.71 -0.79 -5.87
N ASN A 40 -6.84 -1.19 -6.80
CA ASN A 40 -5.47 -0.69 -6.85
C ASN A 40 -5.41 0.83 -7.12
N LYS A 41 -6.26 1.34 -8.02
CA LYS A 41 -6.38 2.78 -8.27
C LYS A 41 -6.78 3.52 -6.98
N LEU A 42 -7.82 3.05 -6.29
CA LEU A 42 -8.28 3.67 -5.03
C LEU A 42 -7.24 3.56 -3.91
N LYS A 43 -6.54 2.43 -3.81
CA LYS A 43 -5.45 2.23 -2.86
C LYS A 43 -4.32 3.24 -3.11
N GLN A 44 -3.96 3.45 -4.37
CA GLN A 44 -2.93 4.43 -4.74
C GLN A 44 -3.36 5.85 -4.40
N ILE A 45 -4.58 6.26 -4.79
CA ILE A 45 -5.14 7.57 -4.46
C ILE A 45 -5.09 7.81 -2.96
N ALA A 46 -5.59 6.87 -2.16
CA ALA A 46 -5.60 7.01 -0.71
C ALA A 46 -4.20 7.11 -0.10
N LYS A 47 -3.22 6.37 -0.64
CA LYS A 47 -1.80 6.47 -0.21
C LYS A 47 -1.25 7.85 -0.53
N THR A 48 -1.45 8.34 -1.77
CA THR A 48 -1.01 9.67 -2.20
C THR A 48 -1.65 10.77 -1.36
N THR A 49 -2.97 10.72 -1.13
CA THR A 49 -3.69 11.69 -0.30
C THR A 49 -3.17 11.71 1.13
N TYR A 50 -2.92 10.54 1.74
CA TYR A 50 -2.37 10.47 3.09
C TYR A 50 -1.03 11.20 3.20
N TYR A 51 -0.09 10.92 2.30
CA TYR A 51 1.23 11.56 2.33
C TYR A 51 1.19 13.03 1.92
N ALA A 52 0.34 13.42 0.97
CA ALA A 52 0.12 14.81 0.63
C ALA A 52 -0.37 15.62 1.85
N ASN A 53 -1.29 15.05 2.63
CA ASN A 53 -1.78 15.68 3.86
C ASN A 53 -0.66 15.78 4.91
N GLN A 54 0.13 14.72 5.11
CA GLN A 54 1.27 14.75 6.04
C GLN A 54 2.31 15.81 5.64
N LEU A 55 2.67 15.89 4.36
CA LEU A 55 3.60 16.90 3.85
C LEU A 55 3.04 18.32 4.03
N ASN A 56 1.74 18.52 3.79
CA ASN A 56 1.10 19.81 4.04
C ASN A 56 1.13 20.20 5.53
N THR A 57 0.97 19.24 6.45
CA THR A 57 1.09 19.47 7.89
C THR A 57 2.50 19.89 8.29
N PHE A 58 3.54 19.26 7.73
CA PHE A 58 4.95 19.52 8.08
C PHE A 58 5.66 20.48 7.13
N LYS A 59 4.94 21.24 6.30
CA LYS A 59 5.53 22.11 5.26
C LYS A 59 6.55 23.13 5.77
N ASN A 60 6.42 23.55 7.04
CA ASN A 60 7.31 24.52 7.69
C ASN A 60 8.40 23.85 8.55
N ASP A 61 8.41 22.52 8.63
CA ASP A 61 9.39 21.73 9.38
C ASP A 61 10.11 20.77 8.44
N SER A 62 11.24 21.25 7.91
CA SER A 62 12.07 20.51 6.98
C SER A 62 12.65 19.22 7.58
N LYS A 63 12.86 19.18 8.90
CA LYS A 63 13.46 18.02 9.58
C LYS A 63 12.47 16.86 9.65
N THR A 64 11.23 17.13 10.06
CA THR A 64 10.18 16.10 10.07
C THR A 64 9.78 15.69 8.66
N THR A 65 9.73 16.63 7.71
CA THR A 65 9.52 16.32 6.29
C THR A 65 10.60 15.38 5.74
N TRP A 66 11.89 15.63 6.02
CA TRP A 66 12.97 14.75 5.59
C TRP A 66 12.91 13.37 6.24
N ASN A 67 12.56 13.29 7.52
CA ASN A 67 12.34 12.02 8.21
C ASN A 67 11.17 11.23 7.60
N LEU A 68 10.06 11.91 7.27
CA LEU A 68 8.91 11.30 6.60
C LEU A 68 9.32 10.71 5.23
N LEU A 69 10.13 11.44 4.44
CA LEU A 69 10.62 10.96 3.14
C LEU A 69 11.56 9.76 3.27
N LYS A 70 12.51 9.80 4.23
CA LYS A 70 13.38 8.65 4.53
C LYS A 70 12.56 7.40 4.86
N ASN A 71 11.53 7.57 5.69
CA ASN A 71 10.61 6.51 6.07
C ASN A 71 9.81 5.96 4.87
N MET A 72 9.39 6.81 3.93
CA MET A 72 8.68 6.38 2.72
C MET A 72 9.55 5.56 1.75
N ILE A 73 10.83 5.91 1.64
CA ILE A 73 11.79 5.25 0.74
C ILE A 73 12.31 3.94 1.36
N GLY A 74 11.98 3.66 2.63
CA GLY A 74 12.48 2.49 3.35
C GLY A 74 13.95 2.62 3.74
N LYS A 75 14.48 3.85 3.76
CA LYS A 75 15.85 4.15 4.20
C LYS A 75 15.88 4.33 5.71
N ASN A 76 15.24 3.41 6.41
CA ASN A 76 15.15 3.40 7.86
C ASN A 76 16.44 2.71 8.32
N ASN A 77 17.20 3.35 9.22
CA ASN A 77 18.37 2.71 9.85
C ASN A 77 17.91 1.67 10.88
N ASP A 78 16.95 0.82 10.51
CA ASP A 78 16.40 -0.20 11.37
C ASP A 78 17.41 -1.35 11.44
N LYS A 79 18.27 -1.29 12.46
CA LYS A 79 19.34 -2.27 12.71
C LYS A 79 18.81 -3.54 13.38
N SER A 80 17.49 -3.68 13.55
CA SER A 80 16.86 -4.82 14.23
C SER A 80 17.17 -6.18 13.58
N GLY A 81 17.47 -6.21 12.28
CA GLY A 81 17.92 -7.41 11.56
C GLY A 81 19.45 -7.62 11.51
N ILE A 82 20.23 -6.70 12.08
CA ILE A 82 21.70 -6.76 12.04
C ILE A 82 22.19 -7.39 13.35
N PRO A 83 23.01 -8.45 13.31
CA PRO A 83 23.61 -9.01 14.53
C PRO A 83 24.41 -7.95 15.29
N LEU A 84 24.29 -7.94 16.62
CA LEU A 84 24.96 -7.01 17.54
C LEU A 84 26.41 -6.62 17.18
N PRO A 85 27.32 -7.54 16.79
CA PRO A 85 28.70 -7.17 16.44
C PRO A 85 28.84 -6.29 15.19
N PHE A 86 27.79 -6.15 14.37
CA PHE A 86 27.80 -5.32 13.16
C PHE A 86 26.94 -4.05 13.29
N GLN A 87 26.40 -3.77 14.49
CA GLN A 87 25.67 -2.55 14.76
C GLN A 87 26.64 -1.41 15.15
N THR A 88 27.31 -0.79 14.17
CA THR A 88 28.12 0.44 14.36
C THR A 88 27.24 1.69 14.36
#